data_AF-A0A929BFM0-F1
#
_entry.id   AF-A0A929BFM0-F1
#
_cell.length_a   1.000
_cell.length_b   1.000
_cell.length_c   1.000
_cell.angle_alpha   90.00
_cell.angle_beta   90.00
_cell.angle_gamma   90.00
#
_symmetry.space_group_name_H-M   'P 1'
#
loop_
_entity.id
_entity.type
_entity.pdbx_description
1 polymer ?
#
loop_
_entity_poly.entity_id
_entity_poly.type
_entity_poly.pdbx_seq_one_letter_code
_entity_poly.pdbx_strand_id
1 'polypeptide(L)'
;MKEIIIKNLKRYRYNYSENKNQIIIKLGLSQIVKIKFNEDETISITDRLRGWNFLTGMIEMKIKNSMIYQTIGLFIGALLLIFVAQTGRIPFYPLLTILIAATGCIIIWSVFYLIRFENMKTKIIFWLNNKNN
;
A
#
# COMPACT_ATOMS: atom_id res chain seq x y z
N MET A 1 -24.76 4.87 -5.95
CA MET A 1 -23.33 5.17 -5.65
C MET A 1 -22.38 4.52 -6.63
N LYS A 2 -22.51 3.21 -6.88
CA LYS A 2 -21.66 2.43 -7.79
C LYS A 2 -21.51 3.03 -9.19
N GLU A 3 -22.61 3.42 -9.82
CA GLU A 3 -22.62 3.99 -11.18
C GLU A 3 -21.80 5.28 -11.32
N ILE A 4 -21.83 6.14 -10.29
CA ILE A 4 -21.09 7.41 -10.29
C ILE A 4 -19.59 7.16 -10.28
N ILE A 5 -19.15 6.20 -9.46
CA ILE A 5 -17.75 5.78 -9.40
C ILE A 5 -17.33 5.22 -10.76
N ILE A 6 -18.13 4.32 -11.34
CA ILE A 6 -17.85 3.73 -12.66
C ILE A 6 -17.77 4.80 -13.77
N LYS A 7 -18.71 5.76 -13.80
CA LYS A 7 -18.73 6.86 -14.77
C LYS A 7 -17.44 7.67 -14.71
N ASN A 8 -17.00 8.04 -13.50
CA ASN A 8 -15.75 8.79 -13.32
C ASN A 8 -14.51 7.96 -13.66
N LEU A 9 -14.47 6.69 -13.26
CA LEU A 9 -13.36 5.79 -13.61
C LEU A 9 -13.20 5.64 -15.12
N LYS A 10 -14.31 5.47 -15.86
CA LYS A 10 -14.32 5.46 -17.33
C LYS A 10 -13.87 6.79 -17.92
N ARG A 11 -14.39 7.92 -17.41
CA ARG A 11 -14.04 9.27 -17.86
C ARG A 11 -12.53 9.54 -17.81
N TYR A 12 -11.87 9.09 -16.74
CA TYR A 12 -10.43 9.27 -16.54
C TYR A 12 -9.60 8.04 -16.96
N ARG A 13 -10.19 7.07 -17.65
CA ARG A 13 -9.53 5.86 -18.18
C ARG A 13 -8.74 5.06 -17.11
N TYR A 14 -9.27 4.96 -15.89
CA TYR A 14 -8.67 4.10 -14.87
C TYR A 14 -8.82 2.62 -15.26
N ASN A 15 -7.82 1.80 -14.94
CA ASN A 15 -7.93 0.36 -15.03
C ASN A 15 -8.67 -0.16 -13.80
N TYR A 16 -9.88 -0.72 -13.98
CA TYR A 16 -10.67 -1.26 -12.89
C TYR A 16 -11.38 -2.55 -13.32
N SER A 17 -11.70 -3.38 -12.33
CA SER A 17 -12.55 -4.56 -12.47
C SER A 17 -13.82 -4.36 -11.65
N GLU A 18 -14.95 -4.77 -12.22
CA GLU A 18 -16.24 -4.74 -11.55
C GLU A 18 -16.65 -6.17 -11.14
N ASN A 19 -17.25 -6.29 -9.97
CA ASN A 19 -17.98 -7.47 -9.52
C ASN A 19 -19.26 -6.98 -8.79
N LYS A 20 -20.24 -7.85 -8.54
CA LYS A 20 -21.59 -7.49 -8.08
C LYS A 20 -21.58 -6.43 -6.96
N ASN A 21 -20.84 -6.68 -5.88
CA ASN A 21 -20.78 -5.79 -4.70
C ASN A 21 -19.40 -5.12 -4.50
N GLN A 22 -18.51 -5.13 -5.50
CA GLN A 22 -17.18 -4.53 -5.36
C GLN A 22 -16.62 -3.96 -6.66
N ILE A 23 -15.86 -2.87 -6.54
CA ILE A 23 -15.01 -2.33 -7.60
C ILE A 23 -13.55 -2.45 -7.14
N ILE A 24 -12.71 -2.99 -8.01
CA ILE A 24 -11.26 -3.10 -7.78
C ILE A 24 -10.55 -2.20 -8.77
N ILE A 25 -9.92 -1.14 -8.27
CA ILE A 25 -9.19 -0.16 -9.06
C ILE A 25 -7.71 -0.52 -8.99
N LYS A 26 -7.08 -0.71 -10.15
CA LYS A 26 -5.64 -0.98 -10.26
C LYS A 26 -4.92 0.36 -10.40
N LEU A 27 -4.16 0.73 -9.37
CA LEU A 27 -3.33 1.94 -9.40
C LEU A 27 -1.95 1.69 -10.05
N GLY A 28 -1.60 0.44 -10.35
CA GLY A 28 -0.28 0.07 -10.88
C GLY A 28 0.77 -0.01 -9.77
N LEU A 29 1.98 -0.45 -10.12
CA LEU A 29 3.05 -0.78 -9.15
C LEU A 29 2.53 -1.71 -8.04
N SER A 30 1.80 -2.76 -8.42
CA SER A 30 1.27 -3.76 -7.48
C SER A 30 0.33 -3.17 -6.40
N GLN A 31 -0.22 -1.97 -6.60
CA GLN A 31 -1.21 -1.37 -5.69
C GLN A 31 -2.62 -1.45 -6.27
N ILE A 32 -3.57 -1.87 -5.45
CA ILE A 32 -5.00 -1.89 -5.76
C ILE A 32 -5.83 -1.20 -4.67
N VAL A 33 -6.94 -0.61 -5.07
CA VAL A 33 -7.97 -0.06 -4.18
C VAL A 33 -9.25 -0.86 -4.37
N LYS A 34 -9.76 -1.45 -3.30
CA LYS A 34 -11.03 -2.20 -3.29
C LYS A 34 -12.10 -1.34 -2.65
N ILE A 35 -13.18 -1.10 -3.38
CA ILE A 35 -14.39 -0.44 -2.90
C ILE A 35 -15.45 -1.51 -2.79
N LYS A 36 -15.90 -1.80 -1.57
CA LYS A 36 -17.01 -2.72 -1.30
C LYS A 36 -18.26 -1.91 -1.01
N PHE A 37 -19.38 -2.27 -1.64
CA PHE A 37 -20.70 -1.71 -1.35
C PHE A 37 -21.37 -2.62 -0.31
N ASN A 38 -21.76 -2.04 0.81
CA ASN A 38 -22.43 -2.72 1.90
C ASN A 38 -23.97 -2.60 1.74
N GLU A 39 -24.70 -3.42 2.50
CA GLU A 39 -26.18 -3.47 2.45
C GLU A 39 -26.85 -2.25 3.10
N ASP A 40 -26.14 -1.57 4.00
CA ASP A 40 -26.58 -0.36 4.72
C ASP A 40 -26.30 0.94 3.94
N GLU A 41 -26.19 0.85 2.61
CA GLU A 41 -25.80 1.95 1.73
C GLU A 41 -24.41 2.56 2.02
N THR A 42 -23.60 1.97 2.91
CA THR A 42 -22.23 2.44 3.13
C THR A 42 -21.23 1.85 2.13
N ILE A 43 -20.07 2.49 2.01
CA ILE A 43 -18.95 1.97 1.22
C ILE A 43 -17.71 1.75 2.09
N SER A 44 -17.03 0.64 1.86
CA SER A 44 -15.72 0.36 2.46
C SER A 44 -14.63 0.51 1.41
N ILE A 45 -13.75 1.50 1.59
CA ILE A 45 -12.60 1.75 0.72
C ILE A 45 -11.36 1.20 1.41
N THR A 46 -10.72 0.21 0.80
CA THR A 46 -9.54 -0.47 1.35
C THR A 46 -8.43 -0.54 0.33
N ASP A 47 -7.19 -0.42 0.80
CA ASP A 47 -5.99 -0.65 -0.02
C ASP A 47 -5.54 -2.11 0.06
N ARG A 48 -4.84 -2.56 -0.98
CA ARG A 48 -3.94 -3.71 -0.91
C ARG A 48 -2.72 -3.53 -1.82
N LEU A 49 -1.59 -4.04 -1.35
CA LEU A 49 -0.41 -4.33 -2.14
C LEU A 49 -0.51 -5.79 -2.59
N ARG A 50 -0.49 -6.05 -3.90
CA ARG A 50 -0.70 -7.36 -4.53
C ARG A 50 0.29 -7.56 -5.68
N GLY A 51 0.97 -8.70 -5.68
CA GLY A 51 2.03 -9.01 -6.66
C GLY A 51 3.39 -8.49 -6.20
N TRP A 52 4.44 -8.70 -7.00
CA TRP A 52 5.81 -8.36 -6.63
C TRP A 52 5.96 -6.85 -6.36
N ASN A 53 6.26 -6.48 -5.13
CA ASN A 53 6.61 -5.10 -4.76
C ASN A 53 7.65 -5.07 -3.63
N PHE A 54 8.37 -3.95 -3.55
CA PHE A 54 9.47 -3.76 -2.62
C PHE A 54 9.07 -3.99 -1.15
N LEU A 55 7.85 -3.63 -0.76
CA LEU A 55 7.42 -3.66 0.63
C LEU A 55 6.90 -5.02 1.12
N THR A 56 6.36 -5.84 0.24
CA THR A 56 5.66 -7.08 0.63
C THR A 56 6.11 -8.30 -0.15
N GLY A 57 7.03 -8.12 -1.11
CA GLY A 57 7.45 -9.18 -2.00
C GLY A 57 6.25 -9.70 -2.77
N MET A 58 5.96 -11.00 -2.65
CA MET A 58 4.81 -11.66 -3.29
C MET A 58 3.56 -11.73 -2.40
N ILE A 59 3.65 -11.30 -1.13
CA ILE A 59 2.57 -11.49 -0.15
C ILE A 59 1.55 -10.36 -0.30
N GLU A 60 0.29 -10.71 -0.55
CA GLU A 60 -0.79 -9.72 -0.62
C GLU A 60 -1.17 -9.23 0.78
N MET A 61 -1.06 -7.93 1.05
CA MET A 61 -1.44 -7.34 2.33
C MET A 61 -1.83 -5.86 2.22
N LYS A 62 -2.40 -5.31 3.30
CA LYS A 62 -2.64 -3.86 3.43
C LYS A 62 -1.31 -3.12 3.63
N ILE A 63 -1.20 -1.89 3.14
CA ILE A 63 -0.05 -0.99 3.33
C ILE A 63 0.27 -0.86 4.82
N LYS A 64 -0.75 -0.69 5.67
CA LYS A 64 -0.56 -0.60 7.13
C LYS A 64 0.07 -1.86 7.71
N ASN A 65 -0.38 -3.05 7.29
CA ASN A 65 0.20 -4.31 7.76
C ASN A 65 1.64 -4.45 7.26
N SER A 66 1.91 -4.06 6.02
CA SER A 66 3.26 -4.05 5.46
C SER A 66 4.21 -3.17 6.27
N MET A 67 3.80 -1.97 6.66
CA MET A 67 4.59 -1.09 7.53
C MET A 67 4.91 -1.76 8.87
N ILE A 68 3.96 -2.45 9.49
CA ILE A 68 4.17 -3.19 10.75
C ILE A 68 5.22 -4.30 10.55
N TYR A 69 5.04 -5.16 9.55
CA TYR A 69 5.97 -6.27 9.31
C TYR A 69 7.38 -5.78 8.97
N GLN A 70 7.49 -4.71 8.18
CA GLN A 70 8.78 -4.11 7.86
C GLN A 70 9.44 -3.49 9.10
N THR A 71 8.66 -2.88 10.00
CA THR A 71 9.17 -2.36 11.27
C THR A 71 9.73 -3.48 12.15
N ILE A 72 9.00 -4.60 12.27
CA ILE A 72 9.46 -5.79 13.00
C ILE A 72 10.74 -6.35 12.35
N GLY A 73 10.76 -6.44 11.02
CA GLY A 73 11.94 -6.91 10.27
C GLY A 73 13.17 -6.04 10.48
N LEU A 74 13.02 -4.71 10.49
CA LEU A 74 14.10 -3.78 10.80
C LEU A 74 14.61 -3.94 12.23
N PHE A 75 13.72 -4.17 13.20
CA PHE A 75 14.09 -4.40 14.60
C PHE A 75 14.92 -5.68 14.74
N ILE A 76 14.48 -6.78 14.10
CA ILE A 76 15.22 -8.04 14.06
C ILE A 76 16.57 -7.84 13.37
N GLY A 77 16.61 -7.13 12.24
CA GLY A 77 17.84 -6.83 11.52
C GLY A 77 18.84 -6.03 12.36
N ALA A 78 18.37 -5.05 13.13
CA ALA A 78 19.19 -4.29 14.05
C ALA A 78 19.76 -5.16 15.19
N LEU A 79 18.95 -6.04 15.78
CA LEU A 79 19.41 -6.98 16.82
C LEU A 79 20.48 -7.95 16.27
N LEU A 80 20.27 -8.48 15.07
CA LEU A 80 21.25 -9.34 14.40
C LEU A 80 22.55 -8.60 14.11
N LEU A 81 22.48 -7.35 13.70
CA LEU A 81 23.65 -6.50 13.48
C LEU A 81 24.49 -6.34 14.76
N ILE A 82 23.83 -6.08 15.89
CA ILE A 82 24.49 -5.98 17.20
C ILE A 82 25.17 -7.30 17.58
N PHE A 83 24.46 -8.43 17.41
CA PHE A 83 25.02 -9.75 17.70
C PHE A 83 26.25 -10.05 16.83
N VAL A 84 26.16 -9.77 15.53
CA VAL A 84 27.27 -9.99 14.59
C VAL A 84 28.46 -9.09 14.90
N ALA A 85 28.22 -7.82 15.29
CA ALA A 85 29.26 -6.88 15.69
C ALA A 85 30.14 -7.46 16.81
N GLN A 86 29.55 -8.17 17.77
CA GLN A 86 30.27 -8.80 18.89
C GLN A 86 31.17 -9.96 18.45
N THR A 87 30.86 -10.63 17.33
CA THR A 87 31.65 -11.78 16.87
C THR A 87 32.94 -11.41 16.15
N GLY A 88 33.07 -10.16 15.67
CA GLY A 88 34.26 -9.66 14.94
C GLY A 88 34.53 -10.32 13.58
N ARG A 89 33.69 -11.27 13.14
CA ARG A 89 33.92 -12.08 11.92
C ARG A 89 33.43 -11.42 10.63
N ILE A 90 32.51 -10.45 10.74
CA ILE A 90 31.82 -9.86 9.59
C ILE A 90 31.98 -8.33 9.67
N PRO A 91 32.24 -7.63 8.54
CA PRO A 91 32.44 -6.19 8.55
C PRO A 91 31.14 -5.46 8.93
N PHE A 92 31.17 -4.79 10.09
CA PHE A 92 30.02 -4.10 10.67
C PHE A 92 29.53 -2.92 9.83
N TYR A 93 30.45 -2.04 9.39
CA TYR A 93 30.08 -0.80 8.70
C TYR A 93 29.31 -1.03 7.39
N PRO A 94 29.71 -1.94 6.48
CA PRO A 94 28.93 -2.27 5.30
C PRO A 94 27.51 -2.77 5.62
N LEU A 95 27.36 -3.62 6.64
CA LEU A 95 26.04 -4.11 7.05
C LEU A 95 25.16 -2.99 7.60
N LEU A 96 25.74 -2.08 8.39
CA LEU A 96 25.04 -0.91 8.90
C LEU A 96 24.57 -0.01 7.74
N THR A 97 25.42 0.24 6.75
CA THR A 97 25.04 1.02 5.56
C THR A 97 23.89 0.37 4.80
N ILE A 98 23.91 -0.96 4.63
CA ILE A 98 22.82 -1.71 3.99
C ILE A 98 21.52 -1.56 4.79
N LEU A 99 21.58 -1.68 6.13
CA LEU A 99 20.40 -1.54 6.98
C LEU A 99 19.78 -0.12 6.90
N ILE A 100 20.63 0.91 6.89
CA ILE A 100 20.19 2.31 6.73
C ILE A 100 19.55 2.52 5.35
N ALA A 101 20.19 2.04 4.28
CA ALA A 101 19.67 2.14 2.92
C ALA A 101 18.34 1.40 2.76
N ALA A 102 18.22 0.20 3.32
CA ALA A 102 16.98 -0.58 3.33
C ALA A 102 15.86 0.16 4.08
N THR A 103 16.17 0.74 5.24
CA THR A 103 15.24 1.55 6.03
C THR A 103 14.74 2.75 5.22
N GLY A 104 15.65 3.49 4.59
CA GLY A 104 15.28 4.63 3.72
C GLY A 104 14.37 4.20 2.57
N CYS A 105 14.68 3.10 1.89
CA CYS A 105 13.84 2.57 0.82
C CYS A 105 12.45 2.17 1.33
N ILE A 106 12.36 1.49 2.48
CA ILE A 106 11.08 1.08 3.09
C ILE A 106 10.21 2.32 3.37
N ILE A 107 10.80 3.38 3.94
CA ILE A 107 10.07 4.62 4.24
C ILE A 107 9.57 5.28 2.96
N ILE A 108 10.43 5.47 1.97
CA ILE A 108 10.08 6.12 0.69
C ILE A 108 8.93 5.38 0.01
N TRP A 109 9.03 4.05 -0.12
CA TRP A 109 7.98 3.24 -0.74
C TRP A 109 6.68 3.27 0.09
N SER A 110 6.78 3.25 1.41
CA SER A 110 5.61 3.29 2.31
C SER A 110 4.83 4.60 2.14
N VAL A 111 5.54 5.73 2.14
CA VAL A 111 4.94 7.06 1.92
C VAL A 111 4.34 7.15 0.51
N PHE A 112 5.07 6.67 -0.50
CA PHE A 112 4.59 6.65 -1.88
C PHE A 112 3.25 5.92 -2.01
N TYR A 113 3.12 4.70 -1.50
CA TYR A 113 1.87 3.95 -1.57
C TYR A 113 0.75 4.60 -0.75
N LEU A 114 1.07 5.17 0.42
CA LEU A 114 0.08 5.85 1.27
C LEU A 114 -0.53 7.07 0.56
N ILE A 115 0.32 7.94 0.00
CA ILE A 115 -0.12 9.14 -0.72
C ILE A 115 -1.04 8.76 -1.88
N ARG A 116 -0.67 7.73 -2.65
CA ARG A 116 -1.49 7.27 -3.78
C ARG A 116 -2.85 6.73 -3.34
N PHE A 117 -2.89 6.00 -2.23
CA PHE A 117 -4.13 5.48 -1.68
C PHE A 117 -5.04 6.61 -1.19
N GLU A 118 -4.52 7.54 -0.37
CA GLU A 118 -5.30 8.66 0.16
C GLU A 118 -5.80 9.58 -0.96
N ASN A 119 -4.97 9.86 -1.97
CA ASN A 119 -5.39 10.62 -3.15
C ASN A 119 -6.56 9.94 -3.89
N MET A 120 -6.51 8.61 -4.04
CA MET A 120 -7.61 7.88 -4.70
C MET A 120 -8.88 7.90 -3.84
N LYS A 121 -8.74 7.68 -2.54
CA LYS A 121 -9.84 7.71 -1.57
C LYS A 121 -10.53 9.08 -1.57
N THR A 122 -9.76 10.16 -1.52
CA THR A 122 -10.29 11.54 -1.59
C THR A 122 -11.02 11.80 -2.90
N LYS A 123 -10.51 11.33 -4.04
CA LYS A 123 -11.22 11.44 -5.34
C LYS A 123 -12.55 10.69 -5.32
N ILE A 124 -12.58 9.47 -4.78
CA ILE A 124 -13.82 8.68 -4.69
C ILE A 124 -14.85 9.40 -3.82
N ILE A 125 -14.45 9.89 -2.65
CA ILE A 125 -15.33 10.65 -1.74
C ILE A 125 -15.84 11.91 -2.44
N PHE A 126 -14.96 12.66 -3.10
CA PHE A 126 -15.33 13.85 -3.86
C PHE A 126 -16.37 13.54 -4.94
N TRP A 127 -16.18 12.49 -5.73
CA TRP A 127 -17.14 12.09 -6.77
C TRP A 127 -18.51 11.70 -6.21
N LEU A 128 -18.56 11.14 -5.01
CA LEU A 128 -19.82 10.77 -4.36
C LEU A 128 -20.54 11.97 -3.77
N ASN A 129 -19.80 12.92 -3.18
CA ASN A 129 -20.37 14.13 -2.59
C ASN A 129 -20.88 15.12 -3.64
N ASN A 130 -20.18 15.24 -4.77
CA ASN A 130 -20.56 16.13 -5.87
C ASN A 130 -21.69 15.55 -6.77
N LYS A 131 -22.45 14.56 -6.26
CA LYS A 131 -23.65 14.02 -6.89
C LYS A 131 -24.83 15.01 -6.84
N ASN A 132 -24.78 15.98 -5.92
CA ASN A 132 -25.91 16.86 -5.58
C ASN A 132 -25.80 18.29 -6.18
N ASN A 133 -24.86 18.52 -7.09
CA ASN A 133 -24.77 19.73 -7.92
C ASN A 133 -24.94 19.34 -9.40
#